data_AF-A0A2X2E107-F1
#
_entry.id   AF-A0A2X2E107-F1
#
_cell.length_a   1.000
_cell.length_b   1.000
_cell.length_c   1.000
_cell.angle_alpha   90.00
_cell.angle_beta   90.00
_cell.angle_gamma   90.00
#
_symmetry.space_group_name_H-M   'P 1'
#
loop_
_entity.id
_entity.type
_entity.pdbx_description
1 polymer ?
#
loop_
_entity_poly.entity_id
_entity_poly.type
_entity_poly.pdbx_seq_one_letter_code
_entity_poly.pdbx_strand_id
1 'polypeptide(L)'
;MLKVFAAQKITTLSDNGEYFQAKAEYLDTPVVDEREQEVLNRTAINQFEGYIKLNKKIPPEVLASLHAIEESAKLADTIASHMPLKLKDKQAVLEMSDVTERLEYLMAMMESEIDLLQVEKTHS
;
A
#
# COMPACT_ATOMS: atom_id res chain seq x y z
N MET A 1 -13.71 -2.09 15.35
CA MET A 1 -12.55 -2.10 14.44
C MET A 1 -13.12 -2.02 13.03
N LEU A 2 -13.08 -0.85 12.39
CA LEU A 2 -13.51 -0.75 10.99
C LEU A 2 -12.57 -1.64 10.18
N LYS A 3 -13.06 -2.80 9.72
CA LYS A 3 -12.43 -3.50 8.61
C LYS A 3 -12.54 -2.54 7.44
N VAL A 4 -11.42 -2.08 6.90
CA VAL A 4 -11.40 -1.33 5.65
C VAL A 4 -11.88 -2.33 4.60
N PHE A 5 -13.17 -2.28 4.29
CA PHE A 5 -13.76 -3.09 3.23
C PHE A 5 -13.10 -2.67 1.91
N ALA A 6 -12.84 -3.65 1.05
CA ALA A 6 -12.21 -3.50 -0.26
C ALA A 6 -12.62 -2.21 -0.99
N ALA A 7 -11.69 -1.61 -1.74
CA ALA A 7 -11.95 -0.39 -2.50
C ALA A 7 -13.21 -0.53 -3.36
N GLN A 8 -14.10 0.45 -3.27
CA GLN A 8 -15.34 0.50 -4.03
C GLN A 8 -15.37 1.75 -4.88
N LYS A 9 -15.89 1.63 -6.09
CA LYS A 9 -16.04 2.75 -7.00
C LYS A 9 -17.39 3.42 -6.76
N ILE A 10 -17.37 4.69 -6.37
CA ILE A 10 -18.59 5.49 -6.26
C ILE A 10 -19.13 5.76 -7.67
N THR A 11 -20.34 5.30 -7.96
CA THR A 11 -21.02 5.50 -9.25
C THR A 11 -21.97 6.68 -9.24
N THR A 12 -22.53 7.01 -8.08
CA THR A 12 -23.43 8.17 -7.94
C THR A 12 -23.32 8.72 -6.53
N LEU A 13 -23.27 10.04 -6.41
CA LEU A 13 -23.31 10.78 -5.15
C LEU A 13 -24.54 11.70 -5.16
N SER A 14 -25.34 11.65 -4.11
CA SER A 14 -26.48 12.54 -3.89
C SER A 14 -26.32 13.24 -2.54
N ASP A 15 -26.48 14.56 -2.53
CA ASP A 15 -26.48 15.39 -1.33
C ASP A 15 -27.92 15.71 -0.94
N ASN A 16 -28.32 15.31 0.28
CA ASN A 16 -29.65 15.55 0.81
C ASN A 16 -29.68 16.75 1.80
N GLY A 17 -28.59 17.52 1.92
CA GLY A 17 -28.46 18.68 2.79
C GLY A 17 -28.08 18.35 4.25
N GLU A 18 -28.32 17.12 4.70
CA GLU A 18 -27.90 16.62 6.02
C GLU A 18 -26.69 15.67 5.93
N TYR A 19 -26.59 14.92 4.84
CA TYR A 19 -25.53 13.95 4.59
C TYR A 19 -25.42 13.65 3.09
N PHE A 20 -24.25 13.11 2.72
CA PHE A 20 -24.02 12.54 1.40
C PHE A 20 -24.42 11.06 1.38
N GLN A 21 -25.16 10.67 0.35
CA GLN A 21 -25.49 9.27 0.05
C GLN A 21 -24.80 8.88 -1.26
N ALA A 22 -24.17 7.70 -1.30
CA ALA A 22 -23.47 7.21 -2.48
C ALA A 22 -23.95 5.81 -2.88
N LYS A 23 -23.99 5.55 -4.20
CA LYS A 23 -24.00 4.19 -4.74
C LYS A 23 -22.57 3.80 -5.06
N ALA A 24 -22.19 2.58 -4.71
CA ALA A 24 -20.85 2.06 -4.91
C ALA A 24 -20.90 0.66 -5.54
N GLU A 25 -19.92 0.37 -6.39
CA GLU A 25 -19.71 -0.94 -7.00
C GLU A 25 -18.44 -1.57 -6.43
N TYR A 26 -18.51 -2.88 -6.19
CA TYR A 26 -17.33 -3.66 -5.84
C TYR A 26 -16.38 -3.71 -7.03
N LEU A 27 -15.09 -3.51 -6.76
CA LEU A 27 -14.05 -3.76 -7.75
C LEU A 27 -13.73 -5.26 -7.73
N ASP A 28 -13.78 -5.90 -8.90
CA ASP A 28 -13.31 -7.27 -9.05
C ASP A 28 -11.79 -7.31 -8.88
N THR A 29 -11.33 -8.19 -7.99
CA THR A 29 -9.90 -8.46 -7.80
C THR A 29 -9.53 -9.68 -8.64
N PRO A 30 -8.57 -9.57 -9.57
CA PRO A 30 -8.10 -10.71 -10.33
C PRO A 30 -7.48 -11.76 -9.40
N VAL A 31 -7.73 -13.04 -9.69
CA VAL A 31 -7.09 -14.16 -9.00
C VAL A 31 -5.68 -14.32 -9.57
N VAL A 32 -4.67 -14.18 -8.71
CA VAL A 32 -3.26 -14.37 -9.06
C VAL A 32 -2.80 -15.74 -8.56
N ASP A 33 -1.82 -16.35 -9.23
CA ASP A 33 -1.22 -17.61 -8.78
C ASP A 33 -0.59 -17.45 -7.39
N GLU A 34 -0.87 -18.41 -6.50
CA GLU A 34 -0.42 -18.35 -5.10
C GLU A 34 1.11 -18.29 -4.98
N ARG A 35 1.86 -18.96 -5.87
CA ARG A 35 3.34 -18.93 -5.82
C ARG A 35 3.88 -17.57 -6.24
N GLU A 36 3.28 -16.97 -7.27
CA GLU A 36 3.64 -15.64 -7.72
C GLU A 36 3.39 -14.61 -6.61
N GLN A 37 2.25 -14.70 -5.93
CA GLN A 37 1.95 -13.86 -4.78
C GLN A 37 2.95 -14.04 -3.63
N GLU A 38 3.33 -15.27 -3.29
CA GLU A 38 4.31 -15.53 -2.22
C GLU A 38 5.67 -14.89 -2.53
N VAL A 39 6.13 -15.03 -3.78
CA VAL A 39 7.39 -14.42 -4.25
C VAL A 39 7.32 -12.89 -4.15
N LEU A 40 6.20 -12.31 -4.60
CA LEU A 40 5.99 -10.86 -4.57
C LEU A 40 5.95 -10.34 -3.13
N ASN A 41 5.20 -10.98 -2.24
CA ASN A 41 5.09 -10.61 -0.84
C ASN A 41 6.46 -10.62 -0.15
N ARG A 42 7.25 -11.68 -0.36
CA ARG A 42 8.61 -11.76 0.18
C ARG A 42 9.50 -10.63 -0.35
N THR A 43 9.37 -10.29 -1.63
CA THR A 43 10.16 -9.23 -2.26
C THR A 43 9.77 -7.86 -1.70
N ALA A 44 8.48 -7.57 -1.56
CA ALA A 44 7.99 -6.33 -0.98
C ALA A 44 8.44 -6.15 0.48
N ILE A 45 8.38 -7.22 1.29
CA ILE A 45 8.84 -7.17 2.69
C ILE A 45 10.34 -6.89 2.77
N ASN A 46 11.15 -7.58 1.96
CA ASN A 46 12.61 -7.36 1.94
C ASN A 46 12.97 -5.92 1.54
N GLN A 47 12.26 -5.34 0.59
CA GLN A 47 12.48 -3.95 0.17
C GLN A 47 12.04 -2.97 1.26
N PHE A 48 10.91 -3.23 1.93
CA PHE A 48 10.45 -2.42 3.05
C PHE A 48 11.43 -2.48 4.25
N GLU A 49 12.08 -3.63 4.49
CA GLU A 49 13.17 -3.74 5.47
C GLU A 49 14.34 -2.82 5.11
N GLY A 50 14.76 -2.80 3.84
CA GLY A 50 15.78 -1.88 3.34
C GLY A 50 15.40 -0.41 3.56
N TYR A 51 14.14 -0.08 3.29
CA TYR A 51 13.59 1.26 3.50
C TYR A 51 13.59 1.69 4.97
N ILE A 52 13.13 0.85 5.93
CA ILE A 52 13.12 1.19 7.37
C ILE A 52 14.53 1.43 7.89
N LYS A 53 15.53 0.65 7.44
CA LYS A 53 16.93 0.84 7.84
C LYS A 53 17.45 2.25 7.51
N LEU A 54 16.91 2.88 6.48
CA LEU A 54 17.22 4.26 6.11
C LEU A 54 16.30 5.27 6.81
N ASN A 55 15.00 4.98 6.91
CA ASN A 55 14.01 5.85 7.53
C ASN A 55 13.79 5.53 9.02
N LYS A 56 14.63 6.12 9.88
CA LYS A 56 14.58 5.93 11.35
C LYS A 56 13.31 6.42 12.05
N LYS A 57 12.37 7.04 11.33
CA LYS A 57 11.06 7.46 11.89
C LYS A 57 10.08 6.29 12.03
N ILE A 58 10.31 5.20 11.30
CA ILE A 58 9.45 4.02 11.34
C ILE A 58 10.00 3.04 12.39
N PRO A 59 9.20 2.64 13.38
CA PRO A 59 9.65 1.70 14.39
C PRO A 59 9.94 0.30 13.81
N PRO A 60 11.04 -0.38 14.19
CA PRO A 60 11.40 -1.69 13.66
C PRO A 60 10.35 -2.78 13.91
N GLU A 61 9.53 -2.65 14.95
CA GLU A 61 8.44 -3.59 15.26
C GLU A 61 7.38 -3.70 14.15
N VAL A 62 7.30 -2.71 13.27
CA VAL A 62 6.44 -2.76 12.08
C VAL A 62 6.85 -3.91 11.14
N LEU A 63 8.13 -4.28 11.07
CA LEU A 63 8.56 -5.42 10.24
C LEU A 63 7.97 -6.74 10.72
N ALA A 64 7.92 -6.93 12.04
CA ALA A 64 7.34 -8.14 12.62
C ALA A 64 5.84 -8.28 12.30
N SER A 65 5.11 -7.16 12.22
CA SER A 65 3.70 -7.19 11.83
C SER A 65 3.52 -7.50 10.35
N LEU A 66 4.39 -7.01 9.46
CA LEU A 66 4.34 -7.32 8.03
C LEU A 66 4.63 -8.80 7.75
N HIS A 67 5.62 -9.40 8.43
CA HIS A 67 5.92 -10.83 8.28
C HIS A 67 4.77 -11.75 8.72
N ALA A 68 3.87 -11.27 9.58
CA ALA A 68 2.71 -12.04 10.04
C ALA A 68 1.49 -11.90 9.11
N ILE A 69 1.58 -11.13 8.02
CA ILE A 69 0.49 -10.94 7.06
C ILE A 69 0.63 -11.95 5.93
N GLU A 70 -0.35 -12.84 5.80
CA GLU A 70 -0.43 -13.80 4.69
C GLU A 70 -1.15 -13.23 3.46
N GLU A 71 -2.10 -12.31 3.68
CA GLU A 71 -2.91 -11.71 2.63
C GLU A 71 -2.19 -10.53 1.96
N SER A 72 -1.85 -10.68 0.68
CA SER A 72 -1.14 -9.68 -0.13
C SER A 72 -1.84 -8.31 -0.11
N ALA A 73 -3.18 -8.29 -0.09
CA ALA A 73 -3.94 -7.04 -0.09
C ALA A 73 -3.70 -6.26 1.21
N LYS A 74 -3.75 -6.96 2.34
CA LYS A 74 -3.46 -6.39 3.66
C LYS A 74 -1.98 -5.99 3.80
N LEU A 75 -1.07 -6.74 3.17
CA LEU A 75 0.35 -6.40 3.15
C LEU A 75 0.56 -5.05 2.45
N ALA A 76 -0.01 -4.88 1.25
CA ALA A 76 0.06 -3.64 0.49
C ALA A 76 -0.51 -2.44 1.29
N ASP A 77 -1.70 -2.60 1.89
CA ASP A 77 -2.33 -1.54 2.68
C ASP A 77 -1.49 -1.14 3.89
N THR A 78 -0.86 -2.13 4.56
CA THR A 78 -0.01 -1.87 5.72
C THR A 78 1.27 -1.15 5.31
N ILE A 79 1.93 -1.58 4.23
CA ILE A 79 3.10 -0.88 3.67
C ILE A 79 2.75 0.57 3.33
N ALA A 80 1.67 0.79 2.57
CA ALA A 80 1.21 2.11 2.15
C ALA A 80 0.95 3.06 3.33
N SER A 81 0.45 2.53 4.45
CA SER A 81 0.19 3.32 5.67
C SER A 81 1.44 3.85 6.36
N HIS A 82 2.59 3.20 6.15
CA HIS A 82 3.87 3.58 6.74
C HIS A 82 4.78 4.37 5.79
N MET A 83 4.38 4.54 4.53
CA MET A 83 5.10 5.34 3.54
C MET A 83 4.59 6.80 3.50
N PRO A 84 5.49 7.79 3.30
CA PRO A 84 5.13 9.19 3.16
C PRO A 84 4.56 9.52 1.77
N LEU A 85 3.53 8.79 1.35
CA LEU A 85 2.91 8.95 0.02
C LEU A 85 2.18 10.28 -0.10
N LYS A 86 2.30 10.94 -1.25
CA LYS A 86 1.50 12.12 -1.59
C LYS A 86 0.04 11.69 -1.79
N LEU A 87 -0.89 12.64 -1.66
CA LEU A 87 -2.33 12.36 -1.81
C LEU A 87 -2.67 11.66 -3.13
N LYS A 88 -2.03 12.08 -4.23
CA LYS A 88 -2.21 11.46 -5.55
C LYS A 88 -1.82 9.98 -5.55
N ASP A 89 -0.71 9.63 -4.89
CA ASP A 89 -0.21 8.27 -4.84
C ASP A 89 -1.08 7.40 -3.91
N LYS A 90 -1.56 7.97 -2.80
CA LYS A 90 -2.55 7.30 -1.94
C LYS A 90 -3.83 6.95 -2.69
N GLN A 91 -4.31 7.87 -3.53
CA GLN A 91 -5.48 7.61 -4.36
C GLN A 91 -5.19 6.54 -5.43
N ALA A 92 -4.02 6.60 -6.09
CA ALA A 92 -3.63 5.58 -7.06
C ALA A 92 -3.59 4.18 -6.45
N VAL A 93 -2.97 4.03 -5.27
CA VAL A 93 -2.92 2.77 -4.51
C VAL A 93 -4.34 2.29 -4.12
N LEU A 94 -5.24 3.21 -3.78
CA LEU A 94 -6.62 2.87 -3.45
C LEU A 94 -7.44 2.39 -4.67
N GLU A 95 -7.14 2.92 -5.85
CA GLU A 95 -7.86 2.61 -7.10
C GLU A 95 -7.35 1.35 -7.80
N MET A 96 -6.15 0.87 -7.46
CA MET A 96 -5.59 -0.38 -7.96
C MET A 96 -6.33 -1.58 -7.36
N SER A 97 -7.20 -2.20 -8.16
CA SER A 97 -7.93 -3.42 -7.78
C SER A 97 -7.05 -4.68 -7.85
N ASP A 98 -6.01 -4.66 -8.68
CA ASP A 98 -5.00 -5.71 -8.74
C ASP A 98 -3.96 -5.52 -7.63
N VAL A 99 -3.88 -6.50 -6.74
CA VAL A 99 -2.94 -6.47 -5.62
C VAL A 99 -1.49 -6.57 -6.06
N THR A 100 -1.22 -7.25 -7.17
CA THR A 100 0.12 -7.39 -7.74
C THR A 100 0.59 -6.04 -8.24
N GLU A 101 -0.20 -5.38 -9.08
CA GLU A 101 0.09 -4.03 -9.58
C GLU A 101 0.32 -3.04 -8.43
N ARG A 102 -0.51 -3.16 -7.38
CA ARG A 102 -0.41 -2.30 -6.19
C ARG A 102 0.88 -2.53 -5.40
N LEU A 103 1.30 -3.78 -5.21
CA LEU A 103 2.56 -4.09 -4.53
C LEU A 103 3.76 -3.64 -5.36
N GLU A 104 3.74 -3.86 -6.67
CA GLU A 104 4.77 -3.38 -7.59
C GLU A 104 4.89 -1.85 -7.57
N TYR A 105 3.76 -1.14 -7.57
CA TYR A 105 3.73 0.31 -7.45
C TYR A 105 4.36 0.78 -6.13
N LEU A 106 3.99 0.17 -5.01
CA LEU A 106 4.56 0.49 -3.71
C LEU A 106 6.06 0.20 -3.66
N MET A 107 6.51 -0.89 -4.27
CA MET A 107 7.93 -1.23 -4.40
C MET A 107 8.70 -0.18 -5.19
N ALA A 108 8.17 0.29 -6.32
CA ALA A 108 8.79 1.38 -7.08
C ALA A 108 8.88 2.69 -6.27
N MET A 109 7.83 3.00 -5.50
CA MET A 109 7.84 4.16 -4.61
C MET A 109 8.87 4.01 -3.48
N MET A 110 9.02 2.82 -2.91
CA MET A 110 10.04 2.54 -1.89
C MET A 110 11.44 2.73 -2.44
N GLU A 111 11.72 2.24 -3.66
CA GLU A 111 13.02 2.42 -4.31
C GLU A 111 13.35 3.91 -4.48
N SER A 112 12.40 4.70 -4.99
CA SER A 112 12.60 6.15 -5.15
C SER A 112 12.88 6.86 -3.82
N GLU A 113 12.24 6.44 -2.73
CA GLU A 113 12.48 7.01 -1.39
C GLU A 113 13.81 6.56 -0.81
N ILE A 114 14.21 5.31 -1.04
CA ILE A 114 15.54 4.79 -0.66
C ILE A 114 16.63 5.61 -1.34
N ASP A 115 16.52 5.82 -2.66
CA ASP A 115 17.48 6.61 -3.44
C ASP A 115 17.59 8.04 -2.90
N LEU A 116 16.46 8.69 -2.63
CA LEU A 116 16.42 10.03 -2.06
C LEU A 116 17.15 10.09 -0.71
N LEU A 117 16.82 9.17 0.21
CA LEU A 117 17.43 9.11 1.54
C LEU A 117 18.94 8.81 1.50
N GLN A 118 19.39 8.02 0.53
CA GLN A 118 20.82 7.75 0.33
C GLN A 118 21.57 8.99 -0.17
N VAL A 119 20.97 9.75 -1.11
CA VAL A 119 21.54 11.01 -1.60
C VAL A 119 21.67 12.02 -0.46
N GLU A 120 20.62 12.18 0.36
CA GLU A 120 20.63 13.07 1.52
C GLU A 120 21.72 12.70 2.55
N LYS A 121 21.90 11.40 2.83
CA LYS A 121 22.97 10.94 3.73
C LYS A 121 24.37 11.18 3.21
N THR A 122 24.56 11.17 1.90
CA THR A 122 25.88 11.36 1.27
C THR A 122 26.31 12.84 1.29
N HIS A 123 25.35 13.76 1.36
CA HIS A 123 25.58 15.20 1.37
C HIS A 123 25.47 15.85 2.76
N SER A 124 25.24 15.04 3.81
CA SER A 124 25.15 15.48 5.20
C SER A 124 26.37 15.09 6.00
#